data_AF-A0A844MDE0-F1
#
_entry.id   AF-A0A844MDE0-F1
#
_cell.length_a   1.000
_cell.length_b   1.000
_cell.length_c   1.000
_cell.angle_alpha   90.00
_cell.angle_beta   90.00
_cell.angle_gamma   90.00
#
_symmetry.space_group_name_H-M   'P 1'
#
loop_
_entity.id
_entity.type
_entity.pdbx_description
1 polymer ?
#
loop_
_entity_poly.entity_id
_entity_poly.type
_entity_poly.pdbx_seq_one_letter_code
_entity_poly.pdbx_strand_id
1 'polypeptide(L)'
;MLYRRFGRTELKMPVFSCGGMRYQYKWQDVPQWQIPRDNQENLEATIRRAVELGINHIETARGYGSSEMQLGKILPTFEREQLIVQTKVSPKANVKEFQRDFEKSLKNLRLDYVDLLAIHGINNAELLNDSIRPGGCLEFVRKLQAQGKVKFIGFSTHGATDIIIQTINTNQFDYVNLHWYYINQTNWAAIEAATRLDLGVFIISPSNKGGMLYEPPQKLVELCKPLSPMVFNDLFCLSDSQVHTLSLGAAKPQDFDEHLKTLDLLDNASEILPPILARLEEQAIAVLGEDWVKTWHINLPTYEKTPGYVNIPVILWLRNLALAYDMLDYAKMRYNLLGNGDHWFPGTQADKIRQLDLQECLSRSPHAEKIPRFLVEAHQMLAGEARQRLSQS
;
A
#
# COMPACT_ATOMS: atom_id res chain seq x y z
N MET A 1 19.19 1.83 13.26
CA MET A 1 17.86 1.33 12.88
C MET A 1 17.14 0.79 14.11
N LEU A 2 15.83 1.04 14.22
CA LEU A 2 14.97 0.44 15.25
C LEU A 2 14.30 -0.83 14.71
N TYR A 3 14.07 -1.80 15.59
CA TYR A 3 13.49 -3.10 15.23
C TYR A 3 12.29 -3.44 16.14
N ARG A 4 11.28 -4.11 15.57
CA ARG A 4 10.10 -4.62 16.27
C ARG A 4 9.97 -6.13 16.06
N ARG A 5 9.37 -6.83 17.01
CA ARG A 5 8.95 -8.24 16.83
C ARG A 5 7.80 -8.28 15.82
N PHE A 6 7.93 -9.04 14.73
CA PHE A 6 6.93 -9.02 13.65
C PHE A 6 5.82 -10.04 13.85
N GLY A 7 4.93 -9.74 14.80
CA GLY A 7 3.90 -10.67 15.26
C GLY A 7 4.47 -12.07 15.56
N ARG A 8 3.67 -13.10 15.30
CA ARG A 8 3.98 -14.51 15.54
C ARG A 8 5.17 -15.07 14.75
N THR A 9 5.72 -14.29 13.80
CA THR A 9 6.93 -14.71 13.07
C THR A 9 8.19 -14.57 13.94
N GLU A 10 8.12 -13.77 15.01
CA GLU A 10 9.25 -13.44 15.89
C GLU A 10 10.45 -12.78 15.18
N LEU A 11 10.31 -12.44 13.89
CA LEU A 11 11.36 -11.74 13.16
C LEU A 11 11.63 -10.37 13.80
N LYS A 12 12.92 -10.05 13.97
CA LYS A 12 13.37 -8.69 14.30
C LYS A 12 13.26 -7.82 13.06
N MET A 13 12.08 -7.27 12.84
CA MET A 13 11.75 -6.50 11.65
C MET A 13 12.19 -5.04 11.82
N PRO A 14 12.99 -4.46 10.91
CA PRO A 14 13.27 -3.04 10.93
C PRO A 14 11.98 -2.25 10.72
N VAL A 15 11.83 -1.11 11.41
CA VAL A 15 10.63 -0.26 11.28
C VAL A 15 10.45 0.33 9.88
N PHE A 16 11.50 0.28 9.06
CA PHE A 16 11.47 0.57 7.64
C PHE A 16 11.90 -0.65 6.82
N SER A 17 11.29 -0.82 5.66
CA SER A 17 11.58 -1.86 4.67
C SER A 17 12.01 -1.24 3.35
N CYS A 18 12.86 -1.94 2.60
CA CYS A 18 13.42 -1.49 1.32
C CYS A 18 12.56 -1.98 0.15
N GLY A 19 11.70 -1.10 -0.38
CA GLY A 19 10.61 -1.45 -1.28
C GLY A 19 10.93 -1.46 -2.77
N GLY A 20 10.86 -2.64 -3.39
CA GLY A 20 11.42 -2.89 -4.71
C GLY A 20 10.51 -2.71 -5.92
N MET A 21 9.39 -1.99 -5.81
CA MET A 21 8.53 -1.69 -6.96
C MET A 21 9.21 -0.74 -7.97
N ARG A 22 10.03 0.20 -7.51
CA ARG A 22 10.70 1.22 -8.37
C ARG A 22 12.04 0.76 -8.94
N TYR A 23 12.45 -0.47 -8.65
CA TYR A 23 13.68 -1.10 -9.14
C TYR A 23 13.57 -1.60 -10.57
N GLN A 24 12.34 -1.83 -11.04
CA GLN A 24 12.09 -2.34 -12.37
C GLN A 24 12.55 -1.35 -13.45
N TYR A 25 13.32 -1.84 -14.42
CA TYR A 25 13.59 -1.15 -15.68
C TYR A 25 12.38 -1.22 -16.63
N LYS A 26 11.71 -2.38 -16.68
CA LYS A 26 10.48 -2.60 -17.46
C LYS A 26 9.46 -3.43 -16.69
N TRP A 27 8.18 -3.22 -16.97
CA TRP A 27 7.04 -3.90 -16.32
C TRP A 27 6.85 -5.35 -16.77
N GLN A 28 7.89 -5.92 -17.38
CA GLN A 28 7.97 -7.29 -17.85
C GLN A 28 9.38 -7.81 -17.64
N ASP A 29 9.53 -9.14 -17.64
CA ASP A 29 10.85 -9.74 -17.65
C ASP A 29 11.58 -9.38 -18.94
N VAL A 30 12.86 -9.05 -18.79
CA VAL A 30 13.76 -8.75 -19.90
C VAL A 30 15.07 -9.49 -19.72
N PRO A 31 15.74 -9.92 -20.79
CA PRO A 31 17.10 -10.44 -20.69
C PRO A 31 18.01 -9.45 -19.96
N GLN A 32 18.93 -9.95 -19.14
CA GLN A 32 19.78 -9.10 -18.29
C GLN A 32 20.63 -8.08 -19.08
N TRP A 33 20.96 -8.38 -20.35
CA TRP A 33 21.72 -7.48 -21.22
C TRP A 33 20.91 -6.28 -21.73
N GLN A 34 19.57 -6.31 -21.61
CA GLN A 34 18.72 -5.16 -21.95
C GLN A 34 18.59 -4.15 -20.81
N ILE A 35 18.96 -4.54 -19.59
CA ILE A 35 18.90 -3.67 -18.42
C ILE A 35 20.09 -2.72 -18.49
N PRO A 36 19.86 -1.39 -18.60
CA PRO A 36 20.94 -0.42 -18.65
C PRO A 36 21.86 -0.53 -17.44
N ARG A 37 23.16 -0.32 -17.68
CA ARG A 37 24.19 -0.48 -16.65
C ARG A 37 23.96 0.46 -15.47
N ASP A 38 23.65 1.72 -15.75
CA ASP A 38 23.33 2.76 -14.77
C ASP A 38 22.08 2.40 -13.94
N ASN A 39 21.05 1.83 -14.56
CA ASN A 39 19.86 1.36 -13.86
C ASN A 39 20.18 0.23 -12.86
N GLN A 40 21.02 -0.73 -13.27
CA GLN A 40 21.50 -1.78 -12.38
C GLN A 40 22.39 -1.22 -11.26
N GLU A 41 23.37 -0.38 -11.58
CA GLU A 41 24.29 0.21 -10.60
C GLU A 41 23.55 1.05 -9.54
N ASN A 42 22.55 1.83 -9.95
CA ASN A 42 21.72 2.61 -9.03
C ASN A 42 20.90 1.71 -8.07
N LEU A 43 20.34 0.61 -8.57
CA LEU A 43 19.65 -0.36 -7.72
C LEU A 43 20.61 -0.99 -6.72
N GLU A 44 21.79 -1.43 -7.17
CA GLU A 44 22.81 -2.01 -6.29
C GLU A 44 23.24 -1.04 -5.20
N ALA A 45 23.48 0.22 -5.57
CA ALA A 45 23.79 1.29 -4.62
C ALA A 45 22.64 1.50 -3.61
N THR A 46 21.39 1.44 -4.07
CA THR A 46 20.20 1.59 -3.20
C THR A 46 20.09 0.43 -2.19
N ILE A 47 20.33 -0.81 -2.63
CA ILE A 47 20.30 -1.99 -1.73
C ILE A 47 21.46 -1.95 -0.73
N ARG A 48 22.68 -1.61 -1.17
CA ARG A 48 23.84 -1.45 -0.27
C ARG A 48 23.55 -0.40 0.79
N ARG A 49 23.03 0.76 0.39
CA ARG A 49 22.65 1.84 1.31
C ARG A 49 21.59 1.39 2.31
N ALA A 50 20.57 0.65 1.88
CA ALA A 50 19.56 0.11 2.78
C ALA A 50 20.18 -0.78 3.87
N VAL A 51 21.04 -1.73 3.48
CA VAL A 51 21.72 -2.63 4.41
C VAL A 51 22.66 -1.87 5.35
N GLU A 52 23.44 -0.91 4.85
CA GLU A 52 24.30 -0.03 5.66
C GLU A 52 23.52 0.74 6.74
N LEU A 53 22.29 1.15 6.43
CA LEU A 53 21.40 1.84 7.35
C LEU A 53 20.69 0.90 8.34
N GLY A 54 20.89 -0.41 8.22
CA GLY A 54 20.21 -1.44 9.00
C GLY A 54 18.81 -1.83 8.47
N ILE A 55 18.42 -1.32 7.30
CA ILE A 55 17.19 -1.71 6.58
C ILE A 55 17.47 -3.02 5.84
N ASN A 56 17.40 -4.13 6.56
CA ASN A 56 17.72 -5.46 6.03
C ASN A 56 16.50 -6.25 5.54
N HIS A 57 15.29 -5.69 5.60
CA HIS A 57 14.11 -6.23 4.94
C HIS A 57 14.01 -5.70 3.50
N ILE A 58 14.30 -6.57 2.53
CA ILE A 58 14.24 -6.26 1.10
C ILE A 58 13.00 -6.92 0.51
N GLU A 59 12.10 -6.13 -0.08
CA GLU A 59 10.85 -6.64 -0.60
C GLU A 59 10.66 -6.36 -2.09
N THR A 60 10.05 -7.32 -2.79
CA THR A 60 9.71 -7.24 -4.20
C THR A 60 8.44 -8.03 -4.48
N ALA A 61 8.10 -8.26 -5.75
CA ALA A 61 7.03 -9.14 -6.17
C ALA A 61 7.29 -9.63 -7.60
N ARG A 62 6.77 -10.82 -7.93
CA ARG A 62 6.79 -11.35 -9.31
C ARG A 62 6.11 -10.41 -10.31
N GLY A 63 5.13 -9.63 -9.85
CA GLY A 63 4.44 -8.61 -10.64
C GLY A 63 5.20 -7.29 -10.81
N TYR A 64 6.39 -7.11 -10.20
CA TYR A 64 7.17 -5.86 -10.31
C TYR A 64 8.17 -5.93 -11.48
N GLY A 65 7.71 -6.37 -12.65
CA GLY A 65 8.51 -6.37 -13.87
C GLY A 65 9.88 -7.05 -13.71
N SER A 66 10.94 -6.36 -14.11
CA SER A 66 12.32 -6.85 -14.03
C SER A 66 12.96 -6.80 -12.63
N SER A 67 12.26 -6.31 -11.60
CA SER A 67 12.81 -6.05 -10.25
C SER A 67 13.54 -7.27 -9.65
N GLU A 68 12.91 -8.45 -9.66
CA GLU A 68 13.52 -9.67 -9.11
C GLU A 68 14.82 -10.07 -9.83
N MET A 69 14.90 -9.84 -11.14
CA MET A 69 16.09 -10.17 -11.96
C MET A 69 17.29 -9.29 -11.62
N GLN A 70 17.03 -8.03 -11.26
CA GLN A 70 18.05 -7.08 -10.88
C GLN A 70 18.48 -7.28 -9.43
N LEU A 71 17.53 -7.55 -8.54
CA LEU A 71 17.79 -7.96 -7.16
C LEU A 71 18.64 -9.23 -7.11
N GLY A 72 18.39 -10.21 -7.99
CA GLY A 72 19.19 -11.44 -8.03
C GLY A 72 20.66 -11.26 -8.44
N LYS A 73 21.08 -10.08 -8.93
CA LYS A 73 22.51 -9.78 -9.11
C LYS A 73 23.20 -9.35 -7.83
N ILE A 74 22.45 -8.78 -6.88
CA ILE A 74 23.01 -8.13 -5.69
C ILE A 74 22.73 -8.89 -4.39
N LEU A 75 21.56 -9.51 -4.24
CA LEU A 75 21.21 -10.26 -3.02
C LEU A 75 22.22 -11.37 -2.69
N PRO A 76 22.74 -12.16 -3.66
CA PRO A 76 23.75 -13.18 -3.37
C PRO A 76 25.12 -12.65 -2.94
N THR A 77 25.34 -11.33 -3.01
CA THR A 77 26.61 -10.70 -2.58
C THR A 77 26.65 -10.39 -1.08
N PHE A 78 25.53 -10.60 -0.37
CA PHE A 78 25.44 -10.47 1.08
C PHE A 78 25.32 -11.83 1.74
N GLU A 79 25.69 -11.90 3.02
CA GLU A 79 25.38 -13.06 3.87
C GLU A 79 23.86 -13.24 3.97
N ARG A 80 23.35 -14.40 3.54
CA ARG A 80 21.91 -14.61 3.35
C ARG A 80 21.13 -14.44 4.65
N GLU A 81 21.72 -14.83 5.78
CA GLU A 81 21.14 -14.81 7.12
C GLU A 81 20.99 -13.38 7.67
N GLN A 82 21.69 -12.41 7.09
CA GLN A 82 21.58 -11.00 7.49
C GLN A 82 20.36 -10.30 6.86
N LEU A 83 19.77 -10.90 5.82
CA LEU A 83 18.65 -10.33 5.07
C LEU A 83 17.33 -10.99 5.42
N ILE A 84 16.26 -10.20 5.44
CA ILE A 84 14.88 -10.66 5.36
C ILE A 84 14.43 -10.39 3.93
N VAL A 85 14.23 -11.43 3.12
CA VAL A 85 13.79 -11.25 1.73
C VAL A 85 12.32 -11.62 1.59
N GLN A 86 11.53 -10.68 1.04
CA GLN A 86 10.12 -10.88 0.72
C GLN A 86 9.86 -10.84 -0.78
N THR A 87 9.12 -11.83 -1.29
CA THR A 87 8.46 -11.72 -2.61
C THR A 87 6.95 -11.97 -2.49
N LYS A 88 6.21 -11.71 -3.58
CA LYS A 88 4.77 -11.85 -3.66
C LYS A 88 4.38 -12.46 -5.00
N VAL A 89 3.45 -13.40 -4.98
CA VAL A 89 2.90 -14.07 -6.17
C VAL A 89 1.39 -13.96 -6.13
N SER A 90 0.79 -13.52 -7.24
CA SER A 90 -0.67 -13.39 -7.33
C SER A 90 -1.33 -14.77 -7.33
N PRO A 91 -2.46 -14.95 -6.60
CA PRO A 91 -3.17 -16.21 -6.60
C PRO A 91 -3.70 -16.52 -8.00
N LYS A 92 -3.86 -17.81 -8.28
CA LYS A 92 -4.35 -18.34 -9.56
C LYS A 92 -5.37 -19.44 -9.29
N ALA A 93 -6.44 -19.49 -10.07
CA ALA A 93 -7.36 -20.62 -10.05
C ALA A 93 -6.62 -21.94 -10.36
N ASN A 94 -5.68 -21.91 -11.32
CA ASN A 94 -4.80 -23.03 -11.61
C ASN A 94 -3.50 -22.93 -10.79
N VAL A 95 -3.37 -23.74 -9.75
CA VAL A 95 -2.21 -23.73 -8.85
C VAL A 95 -0.88 -24.04 -9.55
N LYS A 96 -0.88 -24.74 -10.69
CA LYS A 96 0.35 -24.97 -11.46
C LYS A 96 0.94 -23.67 -12.02
N GLU A 97 0.11 -22.68 -12.32
CA GLU A 97 0.57 -21.36 -12.75
C GLU A 97 1.19 -20.59 -11.58
N PHE A 98 0.56 -20.64 -10.40
CA PHE A 98 1.12 -20.08 -9.18
C PHE A 98 2.49 -20.71 -8.86
N GLN A 99 2.60 -22.03 -8.94
CA GLN A 99 3.85 -22.76 -8.73
C GLN A 99 4.95 -22.27 -9.70
N ARG A 100 4.64 -22.21 -11.00
CA ARG A 100 5.59 -21.73 -12.01
C ARG A 100 6.08 -20.31 -11.71
N ASP A 101 5.16 -19.43 -11.32
CA ASP A 101 5.48 -18.04 -11.02
C ASP A 101 6.35 -17.90 -9.76
N PHE A 102 6.11 -18.73 -8.73
CA PHE A 102 6.97 -18.80 -7.54
C PHE A 102 8.37 -19.34 -7.86
N GLU A 103 8.47 -20.46 -8.58
CA GLU A 103 9.77 -21.04 -8.98
C GLU A 103 10.58 -20.05 -9.83
N LYS A 104 9.91 -19.32 -10.71
CA LYS A 104 10.52 -18.23 -11.48
C LYS A 104 11.03 -17.10 -10.58
N SER A 105 10.29 -16.77 -9.51
CA SER A 105 10.69 -15.75 -8.55
C SER A 105 12.01 -16.13 -7.86
N LEU A 106 12.11 -17.34 -7.30
CA LEU A 106 13.36 -17.84 -6.69
C LEU A 106 14.52 -17.87 -7.69
N LYS A 107 14.27 -18.35 -8.91
CA LYS A 107 15.30 -18.37 -9.97
C LYS A 107 15.80 -16.96 -10.31
N ASN A 108 14.90 -15.98 -10.44
CA ASN A 108 15.26 -14.61 -10.78
C ASN A 108 16.01 -13.93 -9.63
N LEU A 109 15.57 -14.14 -8.39
CA LEU A 109 16.25 -13.66 -7.19
C LEU A 109 17.58 -14.38 -6.91
N ARG A 110 17.81 -15.53 -7.54
CA ARG A 110 18.97 -16.42 -7.29
C ARG A 110 19.09 -16.81 -5.82
N LEU A 111 17.96 -17.18 -5.21
CA LEU A 111 17.88 -17.62 -3.82
C LEU A 111 17.26 -19.01 -3.73
N ASP A 112 17.71 -19.79 -2.75
CA ASP A 112 17.12 -21.10 -2.43
C ASP A 112 15.83 -20.98 -1.62
N TYR A 113 15.69 -19.89 -0.85
CA TYR A 113 14.53 -19.61 -0.01
C TYR A 113 14.27 -18.10 0.16
N VAL A 114 13.01 -17.76 0.47
CA VAL A 114 12.59 -16.44 0.94
C VAL A 114 12.13 -16.51 2.38
N ASP A 115 12.37 -15.45 3.16
CA ASP A 115 11.89 -15.39 4.54
C ASP A 115 10.38 -15.17 4.57
N LEU A 116 9.89 -14.32 3.67
CA LEU A 116 8.48 -13.92 3.60
C LEU A 116 7.94 -14.16 2.19
N LEU A 117 6.86 -14.95 2.06
CA LEU A 117 6.09 -15.03 0.82
C LEU A 117 4.67 -14.53 1.07
N ALA A 118 4.25 -13.50 0.33
CA ALA A 118 2.89 -13.00 0.39
C ALA A 118 2.06 -13.48 -0.81
N ILE A 119 0.86 -14.00 -0.58
CA ILE A 119 -0.13 -14.13 -1.66
C ILE A 119 -0.59 -12.72 -2.05
N HIS A 120 -0.38 -12.33 -3.31
CA HIS A 120 -0.43 -10.94 -3.74
C HIS A 120 -1.82 -10.53 -4.24
N GLY A 121 -2.41 -9.51 -3.62
CA GLY A 121 -3.62 -8.86 -4.11
C GLY A 121 -4.89 -9.64 -3.79
N ILE A 122 -5.01 -10.20 -2.58
CA ILE A 122 -6.29 -10.76 -2.09
C ILE A 122 -7.25 -9.59 -1.85
N ASN A 123 -7.91 -9.13 -2.91
CA ASN A 123 -8.71 -7.90 -2.91
C ASN A 123 -10.22 -8.15 -2.96
N ASN A 124 -10.64 -9.36 -3.32
CA ASN A 124 -12.04 -9.75 -3.44
C ASN A 124 -12.24 -11.22 -3.04
N ALA A 125 -13.51 -11.65 -2.97
CA ALA A 125 -13.87 -12.99 -2.53
C ALA A 125 -13.33 -14.11 -3.46
N GLU A 126 -13.25 -13.85 -4.77
CA GLU A 126 -12.72 -14.82 -5.74
C GLU A 126 -11.23 -15.10 -5.50
N LEU A 127 -10.42 -14.04 -5.37
CA LEU A 127 -8.98 -14.17 -5.12
C LEU A 127 -8.69 -14.75 -3.73
N LEU A 128 -9.53 -14.45 -2.74
CA LEU A 128 -9.47 -15.13 -1.44
C LEU A 128 -9.75 -16.63 -1.60
N ASN A 129 -10.81 -17.00 -2.32
CA ASN A 129 -11.17 -18.39 -2.57
C ASN A 129 -10.05 -19.16 -3.32
N ASP A 130 -9.49 -18.59 -4.39
CA ASP A 130 -8.34 -19.17 -5.10
C ASP A 130 -7.10 -19.36 -4.21
N SER A 131 -6.98 -18.54 -3.16
CA SER A 131 -5.89 -18.62 -2.19
C SER A 131 -6.09 -19.77 -1.21
N ILE A 132 -7.27 -19.90 -0.59
CA ILE A 132 -7.47 -20.73 0.61
C ILE A 132 -8.29 -22.02 0.40
N ARG A 133 -8.93 -22.22 -0.76
CA ARG A 133 -9.72 -23.43 -1.01
C ARG A 133 -8.85 -24.69 -0.95
N PRO A 134 -9.43 -25.88 -0.70
CA PRO A 134 -8.70 -27.15 -0.81
C PRO A 134 -7.99 -27.28 -2.17
N GLY A 135 -6.71 -27.65 -2.16
CA GLY A 135 -5.89 -27.69 -3.38
C GLY A 135 -5.55 -26.31 -3.97
N GLY A 136 -5.83 -25.21 -3.25
CA GLY A 136 -5.53 -23.82 -3.65
C GLY A 136 -4.07 -23.41 -3.41
N CYS A 137 -3.77 -22.13 -3.66
CA CYS A 137 -2.40 -21.62 -3.63
C CYS A 137 -1.72 -21.83 -2.25
N LEU A 138 -2.46 -21.63 -1.17
CA LEU A 138 -1.92 -21.71 0.19
C LEU A 138 -1.44 -23.12 0.56
N GLU A 139 -2.16 -24.17 0.14
CA GLU A 139 -1.75 -25.55 0.39
C GLU A 139 -0.40 -25.87 -0.29
N PHE A 140 -0.20 -25.36 -1.51
CA PHE A 140 1.08 -25.46 -2.20
C PHE A 140 2.18 -24.69 -1.46
N VAL A 141 1.90 -23.47 -0.99
CA VAL A 141 2.88 -22.69 -0.21
C VAL A 141 3.25 -23.39 1.10
N ARG A 142 2.31 -24.06 1.78
CA ARG A 142 2.61 -24.84 2.99
C ARG A 142 3.55 -26.01 2.70
N LYS A 143 3.46 -26.64 1.52
CA LYS A 143 4.45 -27.66 1.08
C LYS A 143 5.84 -27.04 0.90
N LEU A 144 5.94 -25.84 0.33
CA LEU A 144 7.21 -25.12 0.19
C LEU A 144 7.80 -24.71 1.55
N GLN A 145 6.94 -24.35 2.51
CA GLN A 145 7.36 -24.05 3.87
C GLN A 145 7.94 -25.29 4.57
N ALA A 146 7.29 -26.45 4.44
CA ALA A 146 7.83 -27.72 4.93
C ALA A 146 9.16 -28.12 4.26
N GLN A 147 9.41 -27.67 3.03
CA GLN A 147 10.68 -27.85 2.31
C GLN A 147 11.74 -26.78 2.65
N GLY A 148 11.44 -25.81 3.52
CA GLY A 148 12.35 -24.73 3.89
C GLY A 148 12.52 -23.63 2.83
N LYS A 149 11.74 -23.64 1.73
CA LYS A 149 11.82 -22.64 0.66
C LYS A 149 11.12 -21.32 0.98
N VAL A 150 10.22 -21.34 1.96
CA VAL A 150 9.47 -20.18 2.47
C VAL A 150 9.46 -20.29 3.99
N LYS A 151 9.90 -19.26 4.73
CA LYS A 151 9.83 -19.32 6.21
C LYS A 151 8.46 -18.93 6.76
N PHE A 152 7.91 -17.81 6.31
CA PHE A 152 6.60 -17.31 6.75
C PHE A 152 5.71 -16.91 5.58
N ILE A 153 4.41 -17.07 5.78
CA ILE A 153 3.40 -16.92 4.73
C ILE A 153 2.45 -15.79 5.11
N GLY A 154 2.34 -14.79 4.25
CA GLY A 154 1.44 -13.66 4.46
C GLY A 154 0.54 -13.43 3.25
N PHE A 155 -0.15 -12.30 3.27
CA PHE A 155 -0.86 -11.81 2.10
C PHE A 155 -0.73 -10.30 1.96
N SER A 156 -0.89 -9.81 0.73
CA SER A 156 -0.92 -8.38 0.44
C SER A 156 -2.26 -8.03 -0.19
N THR A 157 -2.75 -6.82 0.10
CA THR A 157 -4.11 -6.44 -0.30
C THR A 157 -4.27 -4.94 -0.57
N HIS A 158 -5.20 -4.66 -1.48
CA HIS A 158 -5.84 -3.38 -1.76
C HIS A 158 -7.37 -3.48 -1.60
N GLY A 159 -7.87 -4.61 -1.10
CA GLY A 159 -9.28 -4.90 -0.97
C GLY A 159 -9.98 -4.02 0.06
N ALA A 160 -11.30 -4.15 0.10
CA ALA A 160 -12.12 -3.54 1.13
C ALA A 160 -11.83 -4.17 2.51
N THR A 161 -11.98 -3.37 3.57
CA THR A 161 -11.63 -3.74 4.96
C THR A 161 -12.26 -5.06 5.40
N ASP A 162 -13.48 -5.35 4.95
CA ASP A 162 -14.21 -6.59 5.25
C ASP A 162 -13.53 -7.83 4.67
N ILE A 163 -13.07 -7.78 3.40
CA ILE A 163 -12.29 -8.85 2.78
C ILE A 163 -10.96 -9.05 3.51
N ILE A 164 -10.31 -7.96 3.94
CA ILE A 164 -9.05 -8.04 4.70
C ILE A 164 -9.29 -8.75 6.04
N ILE A 165 -10.32 -8.32 6.80
CA ILE A 165 -10.69 -8.94 8.07
C ILE A 165 -11.09 -10.40 7.88
N GLN A 166 -11.88 -10.73 6.85
CA GLN A 166 -12.24 -12.10 6.52
C GLN A 166 -10.98 -12.95 6.27
N THR A 167 -10.02 -12.42 5.51
CA THR A 167 -8.75 -13.10 5.21
C THR A 167 -7.94 -13.33 6.48
N ILE A 168 -7.82 -12.32 7.36
CA ILE A 168 -7.14 -12.43 8.65
C ILE A 168 -7.80 -13.49 9.54
N ASN A 169 -9.13 -13.49 9.62
CA ASN A 169 -9.90 -14.40 10.45
C ASN A 169 -9.85 -15.87 10.00
N THR A 170 -9.35 -16.15 8.79
CA THR A 170 -9.01 -17.54 8.42
C THR A 170 -7.92 -18.11 9.32
N ASN A 171 -7.11 -17.25 9.95
CA ASN A 171 -5.97 -17.59 10.80
C ASN A 171 -4.90 -18.45 10.10
N GLN A 172 -4.82 -18.37 8.76
CA GLN A 172 -3.88 -19.16 7.96
C GLN A 172 -2.66 -18.37 7.46
N PHE A 173 -2.47 -17.14 7.93
CA PHE A 173 -1.38 -16.25 7.53
C PHE A 173 -0.63 -15.73 8.77
N ASP A 174 0.66 -15.46 8.62
CA ASP A 174 1.57 -15.01 9.67
C ASP A 174 1.71 -13.47 9.69
N TYR A 175 1.43 -12.80 8.57
CA TYR A 175 1.51 -11.34 8.43
C TYR A 175 0.62 -10.81 7.28
N VAL A 176 0.37 -9.51 7.28
CA VAL A 176 -0.43 -8.80 6.28
C VAL A 176 0.27 -7.52 5.79
N ASN A 177 0.22 -7.30 4.48
CA ASN A 177 0.67 -6.08 3.82
C ASN A 177 -0.55 -5.26 3.37
N LEU A 178 -0.86 -4.15 4.05
CA LEU A 178 -2.07 -3.34 3.83
C LEU A 178 -1.78 -1.83 3.74
N HIS A 179 -2.79 -1.05 3.35
CA HIS A 179 -2.72 0.41 3.30
C HIS A 179 -3.31 1.02 4.56
N TRP A 180 -2.51 1.81 5.27
CA TRP A 180 -2.97 2.67 6.36
C TRP A 180 -1.97 3.81 6.56
N TYR A 181 -2.45 5.04 6.55
CA TYR A 181 -1.64 6.26 6.68
C TYR A 181 -2.57 7.43 7.01
N TYR A 182 -2.02 8.61 7.34
CA TYR A 182 -2.83 9.73 7.85
C TYR A 182 -4.06 10.03 6.98
N ILE A 183 -3.89 10.11 5.66
CA ILE A 183 -4.98 10.41 4.74
C ILE A 183 -5.91 9.23 4.44
N ASN A 184 -5.60 8.01 4.86
CA ASN A 184 -6.43 6.81 4.64
C ASN A 184 -6.37 5.86 5.84
N GLN A 185 -7.36 5.98 6.71
CA GLN A 185 -7.41 5.24 7.98
C GLN A 185 -8.47 4.12 7.98
N THR A 186 -9.09 3.81 6.84
CA THR A 186 -10.24 2.89 6.73
C THR A 186 -9.94 1.44 7.14
N ASN A 187 -8.67 1.05 7.13
CA ASN A 187 -8.21 -0.30 7.47
C ASN A 187 -7.86 -0.49 8.96
N TRP A 188 -8.16 0.47 9.84
CA TRP A 188 -7.86 0.34 11.27
C TRP A 188 -8.41 -0.96 11.89
N ALA A 189 -9.68 -1.28 11.63
CA ALA A 189 -10.30 -2.51 12.12
C ALA A 189 -9.59 -3.80 11.63
N ALA A 190 -8.93 -3.75 10.45
CA ALA A 190 -8.11 -4.85 9.97
C ALA A 190 -6.77 -4.95 10.71
N ILE A 191 -6.16 -3.82 11.08
CA ILE A 191 -4.98 -3.80 11.94
C ILE A 191 -5.32 -4.40 13.31
N GLU A 192 -6.43 -4.00 13.93
CA GLU A 192 -6.88 -4.59 15.20
C GLU A 192 -7.14 -6.09 15.08
N ALA A 193 -7.72 -6.55 13.96
CA ALA A 193 -7.92 -7.97 13.70
C ALA A 193 -6.59 -8.73 13.57
N ALA A 194 -5.61 -8.15 12.88
CA ALA A 194 -4.27 -8.72 12.78
C ALA A 194 -3.60 -8.81 14.16
N THR A 195 -3.67 -7.75 14.97
CA THR A 195 -3.11 -7.71 16.33
C THR A 195 -3.72 -8.76 17.24
N ARG A 196 -5.06 -8.95 17.22
CA ARG A 196 -5.73 -9.97 18.05
C ARG A 196 -5.24 -11.39 17.78
N LEU A 197 -4.79 -11.64 16.54
CA LEU A 197 -4.22 -12.91 16.13
C LEU A 197 -2.70 -12.87 16.09
N ASP A 198 -2.04 -11.83 16.58
CA ASP A 198 -0.59 -11.71 16.55
C ASP A 198 0.01 -11.83 15.12
N LEU A 199 -0.62 -11.24 14.12
CA LEU A 199 -0.04 -11.14 12.76
C LEU A 199 0.94 -9.96 12.69
N GLY A 200 2.02 -10.14 11.92
CA GLY A 200 2.84 -9.01 11.52
C GLY A 200 2.05 -8.03 10.64
N VAL A 201 2.14 -6.72 10.92
CA VAL A 201 1.46 -5.65 10.16
C VAL A 201 2.49 -4.82 9.43
N PHE A 202 2.42 -4.88 8.10
CA PHE A 202 3.30 -4.19 7.19
C PHE A 202 2.50 -3.16 6.37
N ILE A 203 2.79 -1.88 6.53
CA ILE A 203 2.17 -0.81 5.73
C ILE A 203 2.90 -0.65 4.40
N ILE A 204 2.16 -0.83 3.30
CA ILE A 204 2.67 -0.68 1.93
C ILE A 204 2.33 0.69 1.33
N SER A 205 3.29 1.24 0.57
CA SER A 205 3.17 2.54 -0.12
C SER A 205 2.80 3.76 0.77
N PRO A 206 3.30 3.89 2.02
CA PRO A 206 2.94 4.98 2.92
C PRO A 206 3.26 6.38 2.37
N SER A 207 4.23 6.54 1.47
CA SER A 207 4.59 7.85 0.93
C SER A 207 3.86 8.16 -0.39
N ASN A 208 3.94 7.26 -1.38
CA ASN A 208 3.35 7.53 -2.69
C ASN A 208 1.82 7.42 -2.65
N LYS A 209 1.28 6.30 -2.13
CA LYS A 209 -0.17 6.15 -1.96
C LYS A 209 -0.69 6.92 -0.74
N GLY A 210 0.16 7.24 0.23
CA GLY A 210 -0.18 8.16 1.33
C GLY A 210 -0.08 9.65 1.01
N GLY A 211 -0.03 10.03 -0.27
CA GLY A 211 -0.24 11.42 -0.67
C GLY A 211 0.81 12.01 -1.60
N MET A 212 1.55 11.20 -2.37
CA MET A 212 2.69 11.67 -3.18
C MET A 212 3.71 12.48 -2.36
N LEU A 213 4.06 12.00 -1.17
CA LEU A 213 4.83 12.76 -0.18
C LEU A 213 6.30 13.06 -0.56
N TYR A 214 6.78 12.57 -1.71
CA TYR A 214 8.06 13.00 -2.29
C TYR A 214 7.99 14.40 -2.93
N GLU A 215 6.80 14.80 -3.37
CA GLU A 215 6.50 16.09 -3.99
C GLU A 215 5.18 16.64 -3.42
N PRO A 216 5.10 16.89 -2.10
CA PRO A 216 3.87 17.36 -1.48
C PRO A 216 3.56 18.82 -1.88
N PRO A 217 2.28 19.21 -1.94
CA PRO A 217 1.92 20.61 -2.17
C PRO A 217 2.38 21.49 -1.01
N GLN A 218 2.72 22.75 -1.29
CA GLN A 218 3.26 23.68 -0.29
C GLN A 218 2.33 23.84 0.92
N LYS A 219 1.01 23.87 0.70
CA LYS A 219 0.03 23.95 1.79
C LYS A 219 0.18 22.79 2.78
N LEU A 220 0.32 21.55 2.30
CA LEU A 220 0.53 20.40 3.16
C LEU A 220 1.87 20.49 3.92
N VAL A 221 2.93 20.99 3.27
CA VAL A 221 4.22 21.24 3.92
C VAL A 221 4.07 22.22 5.08
N GLU A 222 3.37 23.33 4.88
CA GLU A 222 3.12 24.34 5.93
C GLU A 222 2.32 23.77 7.10
N LEU A 223 1.27 22.98 6.81
CA LEU A 223 0.42 22.36 7.84
C LEU A 223 1.19 21.33 8.68
N CYS A 224 2.16 20.62 8.09
CA CYS A 224 2.96 19.61 8.77
C CYS A 224 4.13 20.16 9.62
N LYS A 225 4.42 21.47 9.57
CA LYS A 225 5.57 22.05 10.30
C LYS A 225 5.55 21.72 11.81
N PRO A 226 6.70 21.43 12.44
CA PRO A 226 8.05 21.57 11.90
C PRO A 226 8.51 20.37 11.04
N LEU A 227 7.69 19.34 10.88
CA LEU A 227 8.03 18.15 10.11
C LEU A 227 7.75 18.34 8.61
N SER A 228 8.45 17.57 7.77
CA SER A 228 7.96 17.36 6.42
C SER A 228 6.72 16.47 6.44
N PRO A 229 5.85 16.52 5.42
CA PRO A 229 4.69 15.63 5.32
C PRO A 229 5.06 14.14 5.35
N MET A 230 6.24 13.78 4.82
CA MET A 230 6.76 12.41 4.85
C MET A 230 7.08 11.96 6.27
N VAL A 231 7.87 12.74 7.01
CA VAL A 231 8.22 12.42 8.41
C VAL A 231 6.98 12.43 9.30
N PHE A 232 6.07 13.40 9.12
CA PHE A 232 4.78 13.41 9.83
C PHE A 232 4.00 12.11 9.59
N ASN A 233 3.87 11.68 8.34
CA ASN A 233 3.11 10.48 8.02
C ASN A 233 3.79 9.20 8.54
N ASP A 234 5.11 9.10 8.44
CA ASP A 234 5.85 7.96 9.00
C ASP A 234 5.70 7.91 10.53
N LEU A 235 5.82 9.06 11.20
CA LEU A 235 5.67 9.19 12.64
C LEU A 235 4.24 8.81 13.07
N PHE A 236 3.23 9.28 12.36
CA PHE A 236 1.82 8.89 12.56
C PHE A 236 1.64 7.37 12.43
N CYS A 237 2.24 6.76 11.41
CA CYS A 237 2.09 5.33 11.20
C CYS A 237 2.81 4.49 12.25
N LEU A 238 4.04 4.90 12.62
CA LEU A 238 4.89 4.15 13.53
C LEU A 238 4.65 4.47 15.01
N SER A 239 3.92 5.54 15.34
CA SER A 239 3.55 5.84 16.73
C SER A 239 2.64 4.78 17.33
N ASP A 240 1.91 4.03 16.50
CA ASP A 240 1.16 2.86 16.97
C ASP A 240 2.04 1.60 16.94
N SER A 241 2.11 0.89 18.07
CA SER A 241 2.93 -0.32 18.20
C SER A 241 2.39 -1.50 17.39
N GLN A 242 1.12 -1.46 16.96
CA GLN A 242 0.51 -2.52 16.15
C GLN A 242 1.01 -2.49 14.70
N VAL A 243 1.53 -1.36 14.24
CA VAL A 243 2.22 -1.25 12.95
C VAL A 243 3.69 -1.63 13.15
N HIS A 244 4.20 -2.57 12.36
CA HIS A 244 5.54 -3.11 12.60
C HIS A 244 6.59 -2.54 11.65
N THR A 245 6.23 -2.26 10.40
CA THR A 245 7.15 -1.72 9.40
C THR A 245 6.45 -0.97 8.27
N LEU A 246 7.18 -0.04 7.66
CA LEU A 246 6.74 0.81 6.53
C LEU A 246 7.57 0.52 5.28
N SER A 247 6.93 0.35 4.12
CA SER A 247 7.62 0.10 2.83
C SER A 247 8.13 1.43 2.27
N LEU A 248 9.45 1.60 2.25
CA LEU A 248 10.07 2.74 1.62
C LEU A 248 10.31 2.41 0.14
N GLY A 249 9.51 3.00 -0.75
CA GLY A 249 9.68 2.86 -2.19
C GLY A 249 10.84 3.70 -2.70
N ALA A 250 12.07 3.40 -2.26
CA ALA A 250 13.28 4.08 -2.68
C ALA A 250 13.59 3.77 -4.16
N ALA A 251 13.87 4.78 -4.96
CA ALA A 251 14.42 4.60 -6.31
C ALA A 251 15.92 4.89 -6.39
N LYS A 252 16.48 5.53 -5.37
CA LYS A 252 17.90 5.89 -5.27
C LYS A 252 18.32 5.90 -3.80
N PRO A 253 19.63 5.84 -3.49
CA PRO A 253 20.11 5.79 -2.11
C PRO A 253 19.61 6.92 -1.20
N GLN A 254 19.46 8.13 -1.72
CA GLN A 254 19.05 9.31 -0.94
C GLN A 254 17.58 9.30 -0.56
N ASP A 255 16.74 8.46 -1.19
CA ASP A 255 15.31 8.41 -0.88
C ASP A 255 15.05 7.92 0.56
N PHE A 256 16.05 7.33 1.25
CA PHE A 256 15.94 6.94 2.66
C PHE A 256 16.12 8.12 3.64
N ASP A 257 16.83 9.17 3.25
CA ASP A 257 17.35 10.16 4.20
C ASP A 257 16.24 10.92 4.94
N GLU A 258 15.15 11.27 4.23
CA GLU A 258 14.01 11.96 4.85
C GLU A 258 13.25 11.04 5.82
N HIS A 259 13.02 9.77 5.45
CA HIS A 259 12.36 8.79 6.30
C HIS A 259 13.09 8.55 7.62
N LEU A 260 14.42 8.53 7.59
CA LEU A 260 15.26 8.25 8.76
C LEU A 260 15.12 9.32 9.86
N LYS A 261 14.75 10.56 9.51
CA LYS A 261 14.50 11.63 10.50
C LYS A 261 13.39 11.26 11.49
N THR A 262 12.48 10.35 11.11
CA THR A 262 11.41 9.86 11.98
C THR A 262 11.95 9.08 13.18
N LEU A 263 13.10 8.41 13.06
CA LEU A 263 13.60 7.51 14.09
C LEU A 263 13.87 8.22 15.43
N ASP A 264 14.43 9.43 15.38
CA ASP A 264 14.76 10.22 16.57
C ASP A 264 13.52 10.87 17.22
N LEU A 265 12.36 10.79 16.56
CA LEU A 265 11.12 11.45 17.00
C LEU A 265 10.10 10.48 17.60
N LEU A 266 10.29 9.16 17.43
CA LEU A 266 9.29 8.16 17.80
C LEU A 266 8.90 8.19 19.27
N ASP A 267 9.88 8.34 20.17
CA ASP A 267 9.62 8.37 21.62
C ASP A 267 8.82 9.61 22.06
N ASN A 268 8.80 10.67 21.23
CA ASN A 268 8.11 11.93 21.50
C ASN A 268 6.87 12.12 20.60
N ALA A 269 6.42 11.07 19.91
CA ALA A 269 5.31 11.17 18.96
C ALA A 269 4.01 11.72 19.58
N SER A 270 3.73 11.36 20.84
CA SER A 270 2.56 11.82 21.59
C SER A 270 2.54 13.33 21.86
N GLU A 271 3.70 13.99 21.81
CA GLU A 271 3.82 15.45 21.96
C GLU A 271 3.88 16.15 20.60
N ILE A 272 4.53 15.53 19.61
CA ILE A 272 4.78 16.13 18.29
C ILE A 272 3.55 16.06 17.39
N LEU A 273 2.81 14.95 17.39
CA LEU A 273 1.70 14.74 16.47
C LEU A 273 0.48 15.63 16.76
N PRO A 274 0.00 15.81 18.01
CA PRO A 274 -1.27 16.50 18.26
C PRO A 274 -1.36 17.92 17.68
N PRO A 275 -0.34 18.79 17.79
CA PRO A 275 -0.40 20.13 17.18
C PRO A 275 -0.49 20.10 15.65
N ILE A 276 0.13 19.11 14.99
CA ILE A 276 0.05 18.95 13.54
C ILE A 276 -1.35 18.46 13.13
N LEU A 277 -1.87 17.47 13.86
CA LEU A 277 -3.20 16.90 13.64
C LEU A 277 -4.29 17.97 13.80
N ALA A 278 -4.20 18.80 14.84
CA ALA A 278 -5.12 19.91 15.08
C ALA A 278 -5.14 20.90 13.91
N ARG A 279 -3.98 21.34 13.41
CA ARG A 279 -3.92 22.26 12.26
C ARG A 279 -4.51 21.67 10.98
N LEU A 280 -4.27 20.38 10.72
CA LEU A 280 -4.84 19.70 9.56
C LEU A 280 -6.37 19.63 9.68
N GLU A 281 -6.90 19.28 10.85
CA GLU A 281 -8.34 19.25 11.11
C GLU A 281 -8.97 20.65 11.01
N GLU A 282 -8.37 21.66 11.66
CA GLU A 282 -8.81 23.07 11.58
C GLU A 282 -8.85 23.56 10.13
N GLN A 283 -7.82 23.26 9.33
CA GLN A 283 -7.79 23.60 7.92
C GLN A 283 -8.90 22.88 7.13
N ALA A 284 -9.13 21.60 7.38
CA ALA A 284 -10.21 20.86 6.74
C ALA A 284 -11.58 21.44 7.11
N ILE A 285 -11.80 21.79 8.38
CA ILE A 285 -13.03 22.42 8.88
C ILE A 285 -13.23 23.79 8.24
N ALA A 286 -12.19 24.61 8.17
CA ALA A 286 -12.25 25.95 7.57
C ALA A 286 -12.63 25.91 6.08
N VAL A 287 -12.17 24.89 5.34
CA VAL A 287 -12.43 24.75 3.91
C VAL A 287 -13.74 24.03 3.59
N LEU A 288 -14.04 22.95 4.32
CA LEU A 288 -15.13 22.03 3.98
C LEU A 288 -16.37 22.20 4.86
N GLY A 289 -16.22 22.84 6.02
CA GLY A 289 -17.24 22.92 7.08
C GLY A 289 -17.17 21.75 8.05
N GLU A 290 -17.33 22.05 9.34
CA GLU A 290 -17.20 21.08 10.44
C GLU A 290 -18.16 19.89 10.31
N ASP A 291 -19.44 20.18 10.06
CA ASP A 291 -20.48 19.19 9.84
C ASP A 291 -20.07 18.18 8.75
N TRP A 292 -19.56 18.68 7.62
CA TRP A 292 -19.09 17.82 6.53
C TRP A 292 -17.89 16.97 6.93
N VAL A 293 -16.84 17.59 7.50
CA VAL A 293 -15.61 16.88 7.92
C VAL A 293 -15.93 15.69 8.81
N LYS A 294 -16.85 15.88 9.76
CA LYS A 294 -17.20 14.85 10.75
C LYS A 294 -18.14 13.77 10.22
N THR A 295 -18.92 14.04 9.17
CA THR A 295 -20.06 13.16 8.83
C THR A 295 -20.17 12.75 7.36
N TRP A 296 -19.31 13.23 6.45
CA TRP A 296 -19.40 12.94 5.01
C TRP A 296 -19.36 11.44 4.66
N HIS A 297 -18.66 10.63 5.48
CA HIS A 297 -18.43 9.21 5.26
C HIS A 297 -19.57 8.32 5.81
N ILE A 298 -20.52 8.89 6.56
CA ILE A 298 -21.57 8.14 7.24
C ILE A 298 -22.58 7.62 6.20
N ASN A 299 -22.88 6.31 6.30
CA ASN A 299 -23.88 5.60 5.49
C ASN A 299 -23.71 5.77 3.97
N LEU A 300 -22.46 5.87 3.48
CA LEU A 300 -22.20 5.81 2.05
C LEU A 300 -22.29 4.36 1.52
N PRO A 301 -22.83 4.15 0.31
CA PRO A 301 -22.86 2.84 -0.30
C PRO A 301 -21.45 2.38 -0.72
N THR A 302 -21.26 1.06 -0.84
CA THR A 302 -20.12 0.53 -1.59
C THR A 302 -20.32 0.78 -3.08
N TYR A 303 -19.25 0.73 -3.88
CA TYR A 303 -19.35 0.99 -5.31
C TYR A 303 -20.25 -0.05 -6.02
N GLU A 304 -20.28 -1.31 -5.56
CA GLU A 304 -21.18 -2.34 -6.10
C GLU A 304 -22.66 -2.05 -5.86
N LYS A 305 -22.98 -1.27 -4.82
CA LYS A 305 -24.33 -0.85 -4.46
C LYS A 305 -24.69 0.54 -5.01
N THR A 306 -23.80 1.13 -5.81
CA THR A 306 -24.01 2.44 -6.41
C THR A 306 -24.35 2.27 -7.89
N PRO A 307 -25.42 2.91 -8.40
CA PRO A 307 -25.71 2.93 -9.84
C PRO A 307 -24.49 3.33 -10.67
N GLY A 308 -24.26 2.64 -11.78
CA GLY A 308 -23.07 2.88 -12.63
C GLY A 308 -21.73 2.47 -12.00
N TYR A 309 -21.74 1.79 -10.84
CA TYR A 309 -20.56 1.39 -10.07
C TYR A 309 -19.69 2.55 -9.59
N VAL A 310 -20.27 3.75 -9.45
CA VAL A 310 -19.53 4.96 -9.06
C VAL A 310 -18.98 4.80 -7.65
N ASN A 311 -17.68 5.03 -7.47
CA ASN A 311 -17.06 4.90 -6.15
C ASN A 311 -17.20 6.19 -5.32
N ILE A 312 -18.41 6.45 -4.82
CA ILE A 312 -18.74 7.67 -4.07
C ILE A 312 -17.76 7.93 -2.90
N PRO A 313 -17.47 6.95 -2.02
CA PRO A 313 -16.54 7.18 -0.90
C PRO A 313 -15.16 7.66 -1.36
N VAL A 314 -14.59 7.02 -2.38
CA VAL A 314 -13.27 7.41 -2.92
C VAL A 314 -13.33 8.79 -3.55
N ILE A 315 -14.36 9.10 -4.35
CA ILE A 315 -14.44 10.39 -5.04
C ILE A 315 -14.58 11.55 -4.05
N LEU A 316 -15.42 11.41 -3.02
CA LEU A 316 -15.58 12.43 -1.97
C LEU A 316 -14.30 12.59 -1.15
N TRP A 317 -13.62 11.49 -0.81
CA TRP A 317 -12.32 11.52 -0.14
C TRP A 317 -11.28 12.31 -0.95
N LEU A 318 -11.12 12.01 -2.24
CA LEU A 318 -10.18 12.70 -3.11
C LEU A 318 -10.52 14.19 -3.29
N ARG A 319 -11.82 14.53 -3.40
CA ARG A 319 -12.30 15.92 -3.41
C ARG A 319 -11.89 16.64 -2.13
N ASN A 320 -12.12 16.04 -0.98
CA ASN A 320 -11.81 16.64 0.33
C ASN A 320 -10.30 16.90 0.45
N LEU A 321 -9.44 15.97 0.05
CA LEU A 321 -7.98 16.16 0.05
C LEU A 321 -7.53 17.29 -0.88
N ALA A 322 -8.09 17.33 -2.10
CA ALA A 322 -7.75 18.36 -3.08
C ALA A 322 -8.11 19.76 -2.58
N LEU A 323 -9.27 19.93 -1.94
CA LEU A 323 -9.73 21.21 -1.44
C LEU A 323 -9.03 21.63 -0.14
N ALA A 324 -8.95 20.73 0.85
CA ALA A 324 -8.44 21.08 2.17
C ALA A 324 -6.93 21.33 2.16
N TYR A 325 -6.18 20.52 1.40
CA TYR A 325 -4.72 20.41 1.51
C TYR A 325 -3.97 20.69 0.20
N ASP A 326 -4.67 21.17 -0.83
CA ASP A 326 -4.13 21.38 -2.19
C ASP A 326 -3.52 20.12 -2.82
N MET A 327 -3.97 18.93 -2.42
CA MET A 327 -3.47 17.65 -2.94
C MET A 327 -4.06 17.29 -4.32
N LEU A 328 -4.12 18.27 -5.23
CA LEU A 328 -4.80 18.14 -6.51
C LEU A 328 -4.16 17.09 -7.43
N ASP A 329 -2.84 17.05 -7.54
CA ASP A 329 -2.15 16.10 -8.41
C ASP A 329 -2.29 14.66 -7.91
N TYR A 330 -2.20 14.46 -6.60
CA TYR A 330 -2.51 13.19 -5.97
C TYR A 330 -3.97 12.79 -6.25
N ALA A 331 -4.92 13.70 -6.02
CA ALA A 331 -6.33 13.44 -6.23
C ALA A 331 -6.66 13.09 -7.69
N LYS A 332 -6.10 13.83 -8.65
CA LYS A 332 -6.20 13.54 -10.09
C LYS A 332 -5.60 12.17 -10.42
N MET A 333 -4.39 11.88 -9.94
CA MET A 333 -3.74 10.59 -10.19
C MET A 333 -4.61 9.43 -9.71
N ARG A 334 -5.18 9.51 -8.49
CA ARG A 334 -6.02 8.45 -7.95
C ARG A 334 -7.38 8.39 -8.66
N TYR A 335 -8.02 9.52 -8.93
CA TYR A 335 -9.32 9.58 -9.61
C TYR A 335 -9.27 8.92 -11.00
N ASN A 336 -8.19 9.17 -11.76
CA ASN A 336 -8.03 8.62 -13.11
C ASN A 336 -7.77 7.10 -13.16
N LEU A 337 -7.54 6.46 -12.00
CA LEU A 337 -7.52 4.99 -11.89
C LEU A 337 -8.92 4.37 -11.77
N LEU A 338 -9.95 5.13 -11.38
CA LEU A 338 -11.32 4.62 -11.35
C LEU A 338 -11.74 4.23 -12.77
N GLY A 339 -12.27 3.03 -12.95
CA GLY A 339 -12.57 2.41 -14.24
C GLY A 339 -11.38 1.73 -14.94
N ASN A 340 -10.14 2.00 -14.53
CA ASN A 340 -8.91 1.45 -15.15
C ASN A 340 -8.05 0.62 -14.19
N GLY A 341 -8.36 0.63 -12.89
CA GLY A 341 -7.57 -0.01 -11.84
C GLY A 341 -7.93 -1.47 -11.53
N ASP A 342 -9.00 -1.99 -12.15
CA ASP A 342 -9.55 -3.32 -11.87
C ASP A 342 -9.75 -3.53 -10.34
N HIS A 343 -9.60 -4.75 -9.83
CA HIS A 343 -9.68 -5.07 -8.40
C HIS A 343 -8.60 -4.38 -7.52
N TRP A 344 -7.64 -3.64 -8.08
CA TRP A 344 -6.64 -2.88 -7.32
C TRP A 344 -7.10 -1.47 -6.94
N PHE A 345 -8.08 -0.94 -7.67
CA PHE A 345 -8.72 0.34 -7.37
C PHE A 345 -10.12 0.37 -7.99
N PRO A 346 -11.10 -0.31 -7.36
CA PRO A 346 -12.36 -0.65 -8.01
C PRO A 346 -13.35 0.52 -8.07
N GLY A 347 -14.38 0.33 -8.90
CA GLY A 347 -15.44 1.31 -9.16
C GLY A 347 -15.09 2.30 -10.27
N THR A 348 -16.06 3.14 -10.60
CA THR A 348 -16.02 4.05 -11.75
C THR A 348 -16.00 5.51 -11.32
N GLN A 349 -15.67 6.37 -12.28
CA GLN A 349 -15.70 7.82 -12.17
C GLN A 349 -17.14 8.36 -12.10
N ALA A 350 -17.30 9.64 -11.75
CA ALA A 350 -18.58 10.34 -11.76
C ALA A 350 -18.89 11.05 -13.10
N ASP A 351 -18.36 10.56 -14.22
CA ASP A 351 -18.51 11.14 -15.56
C ASP A 351 -19.97 11.16 -16.05
N LYS A 352 -20.75 10.14 -15.67
CA LYS A 352 -22.16 10.00 -16.04
C LYS A 352 -23.13 10.31 -14.90
N ILE A 353 -22.66 10.97 -13.84
CA ILE A 353 -23.43 11.10 -12.59
C ILE A 353 -24.80 11.78 -12.75
N ARG A 354 -24.93 12.69 -13.73
CA ARG A 354 -26.20 13.39 -14.03
C ARG A 354 -27.28 12.48 -14.64
N GLN A 355 -26.90 11.29 -15.10
CA GLN A 355 -27.79 10.30 -15.72
C GLN A 355 -28.21 9.20 -14.73
N LEU A 356 -27.70 9.24 -13.49
CA LEU A 356 -27.89 8.20 -12.48
C LEU A 356 -28.84 8.71 -11.39
N ASP A 357 -29.76 7.85 -10.95
CA ASP A 357 -30.59 8.11 -9.77
C ASP A 357 -29.90 7.58 -8.52
N LEU A 358 -29.45 8.47 -7.64
CA LEU A 358 -28.73 8.12 -6.42
C LEU A 358 -29.63 8.14 -5.17
N GLN A 359 -30.92 8.47 -5.29
CA GLN A 359 -31.80 8.71 -4.14
C GLN A 359 -31.85 7.50 -3.21
N GLU A 360 -32.03 6.30 -3.76
CA GLU A 360 -32.14 5.07 -2.96
C GLU A 360 -30.81 4.77 -2.23
N CYS A 361 -29.69 4.76 -2.95
CA CYS A 361 -28.39 4.38 -2.40
C CYS A 361 -27.84 5.41 -1.39
N LEU A 362 -28.28 6.66 -1.46
CA LEU A 362 -27.90 7.74 -0.54
C LEU A 362 -28.95 8.03 0.53
N SER A 363 -30.08 7.33 0.54
CA SER A 363 -31.24 7.60 1.42
C SER A 363 -30.92 7.67 2.92
N ARG A 364 -29.83 7.02 3.36
CA ARG A 364 -29.38 6.99 4.76
C ARG A 364 -28.22 7.93 5.05
N SER A 365 -27.66 8.60 4.06
CA SER A 365 -26.57 9.55 4.24
C SER A 365 -27.11 10.88 4.77
N PRO A 366 -26.46 11.51 5.77
CA PRO A 366 -26.84 12.85 6.22
C PRO A 366 -26.65 13.92 5.15
N HIS A 367 -25.94 13.61 4.06
CA HIS A 367 -25.64 14.53 2.97
C HIS A 367 -26.22 14.13 1.61
N ALA A 368 -27.29 13.32 1.61
CA ALA A 368 -27.91 12.80 0.38
C ALA A 368 -28.16 13.89 -0.68
N GLU A 369 -28.58 15.09 -0.27
CA GLU A 369 -28.86 16.22 -1.17
C GLU A 369 -27.59 16.91 -1.72
N LYS A 370 -26.48 16.89 -0.97
CA LYS A 370 -25.24 17.58 -1.35
C LYS A 370 -24.35 16.71 -2.25
N ILE A 371 -24.32 15.40 -2.00
CA ILE A 371 -23.40 14.45 -2.62
C ILE A 371 -23.47 14.49 -4.16
N PRO A 372 -24.63 14.46 -4.83
CA PRO A 372 -24.69 14.49 -6.29
C PRO A 372 -23.97 15.70 -6.90
N ARG A 373 -24.15 16.89 -6.30
CA ARG A 373 -23.46 18.12 -6.73
C ARG A 373 -21.95 17.99 -6.51
N PHE A 374 -21.52 17.49 -5.36
CA PHE A 374 -20.09 17.33 -5.06
C PHE A 374 -19.40 16.30 -5.95
N LEU A 375 -20.11 15.26 -6.40
CA LEU A 375 -19.58 14.31 -7.37
C LEU A 375 -19.37 14.96 -8.74
N VAL A 376 -20.28 15.85 -9.18
CA VAL A 376 -20.10 16.65 -10.41
C VAL A 376 -18.89 17.57 -10.28
N GLU A 377 -18.77 18.30 -9.17
CA GLU A 377 -17.62 19.18 -8.90
C GLU A 377 -16.31 18.41 -8.87
N ALA A 378 -16.29 17.25 -8.19
CA ALA A 378 -15.11 16.38 -8.14
C ALA A 378 -14.71 15.92 -9.54
N HIS A 379 -15.67 15.49 -10.37
CA HIS A 379 -15.36 15.08 -11.73
C HIS A 379 -14.76 16.24 -12.54
N GLN A 380 -15.35 17.44 -12.49
CA GLN A 380 -14.83 18.61 -13.21
C GLN A 380 -13.43 19.02 -12.75
N MET A 381 -13.14 18.87 -11.45
CA MET A 381 -11.85 19.22 -10.86
C MET A 381 -10.75 18.16 -11.11
N LEU A 382 -11.11 16.88 -11.10
CA LEU A 382 -10.17 15.76 -11.03
C LEU A 382 -10.04 14.96 -12.33
N ALA A 383 -11.00 15.08 -13.25
CA ALA A 383 -10.86 14.47 -14.56
C ALA A 383 -9.71 15.10 -15.34
N GLY A 384 -8.85 14.25 -15.90
CA GLY A 384 -7.75 14.62 -16.77
C GLY A 384 -7.53 13.49 -17.78
N GLU A 385 -6.36 13.43 -18.41
CA GLU A 385 -6.01 12.27 -19.24
C GLU A 385 -6.05 10.98 -18.41
N ALA A 386 -6.69 9.94 -18.94
CA ALA A 386 -6.80 8.65 -18.29
C ALA A 386 -5.40 8.07 -18.00
N ARG A 387 -5.14 7.70 -16.74
CA ARG A 387 -3.89 7.05 -16.34
C ARG A 387 -4.15 5.58 -16.05
N GLN A 388 -3.39 4.70 -16.69
CA GLN A 388 -3.38 3.28 -16.36
C GLN A 388 -2.56 3.04 -15.09
N ARG A 389 -2.75 1.85 -14.47
CA ARG A 389 -1.90 1.44 -13.35
C ARG A 389 -0.44 1.41 -13.79
N LEU A 390 0.49 1.76 -12.89
CA LEU A 390 1.92 1.70 -13.16
C LEU A 390 2.38 0.38 -13.81
N SER A 391 1.81 -0.77 -13.43
CA SER A 391 2.16 -2.07 -14.03
C SER A 391 1.56 -2.35 -15.42
N GLN A 392 0.74 -1.43 -15.94
CA GLN A 392 0.08 -1.52 -17.25
C GLN A 392 0.51 -0.38 -18.20
N SER A 393 1.09 0.70 -17.65
CA SER A 393 1.78 1.78 -18.39
C SER A 393 3.20 1.37 -18.78
#